data_AF-A0A1H4A0U1-F1
#
_entry.id   AF-A0A1H4A0U1-F1
#
_cell.length_a   1.000
_cell.length_b   1.000
_cell.length_c   1.000
_cell.angle_alpha   90.00
_cell.angle_beta   90.00
_cell.angle_gamma   90.00
#
_symmetry.space_group_name_H-M   'P 1'
#
loop_
_entity.id
_entity.type
_entity.pdbx_description
1 polymer ?
#
loop_
_entity_poly.entity_id
_entity_poly.type
_entity_poly.pdbx_seq_one_letter_code
_entity_poly.pdbx_strand_id
1 'polypeptide(L)'
;MKYLLSLCLFFACCTLISCDQKMVHDGSFNNTSLGTAVGTLKDDNNSCLPAAVKGTFSTGTVNSDAYLEISVNVASPGSYLITTNTVNGVFFYAKGVFYQKGIQKVQLTGKGDFQAGGTFPFTYTFNDMSCTLDVPVAGTPANPGNGNGGDGDIVSGSWSVTIAGVKYSGTKFQLTKSTAPNTYTFSFFTDDLAYMGGFLLPAPGGKPAAGTYRTTDNVYTIFSWMKMSSMDNTIGAGVSSGLVEIRITAVNGNKVEGTYSGTAVNMNGDDVKVADGKFKMN
;
A
#
# COMPACT_ATOMS: atom_id res chain seq x y z
N MET A 1 -57.51 -31.33 67.66
CA MET A 1 -57.09 -31.85 66.33
C MET A 1 -58.11 -31.34 65.32
N LYS A 2 -57.84 -30.29 64.54
CA LYS A 2 -57.62 -30.44 63.09
C LYS A 2 -57.07 -29.15 62.45
N TYR A 3 -56.46 -28.26 63.25
CA TYR A 3 -55.48 -27.27 62.74
C TYR A 3 -54.29 -27.96 62.02
N LEU A 4 -54.17 -29.28 62.20
CA LEU A 4 -53.26 -30.17 61.48
C LEU A 4 -53.50 -30.21 59.96
N LEU A 5 -54.71 -29.95 59.46
CA LEU A 5 -55.00 -29.99 58.02
C LEU A 5 -54.70 -28.66 57.31
N SER A 6 -54.81 -27.54 58.02
CA SER A 6 -54.48 -26.20 57.50
C SER A 6 -52.98 -25.89 57.59
N LEU A 7 -52.25 -26.57 58.48
CA LEU A 7 -50.80 -26.44 58.62
C LEU A 7 -50.04 -27.15 57.47
N CYS A 8 -50.61 -28.24 56.91
CA CYS A 8 -50.04 -28.91 55.74
C CYS A 8 -50.18 -28.10 54.44
N LEU A 9 -51.18 -27.23 54.33
CA LEU A 9 -51.35 -26.37 53.15
C LEU A 9 -50.42 -25.15 53.18
N PHE A 10 -49.98 -24.72 54.38
CA PHE A 10 -48.98 -23.67 54.53
C PHE A 10 -47.54 -24.18 54.35
N PHE A 11 -47.27 -25.44 54.74
CA PHE A 11 -45.97 -26.08 54.49
C PHE A 11 -45.75 -26.46 53.02
N ALA A 12 -46.83 -26.58 52.23
CA ALA A 12 -46.76 -26.75 50.77
C ALA A 12 -46.49 -25.43 50.01
N CYS A 13 -46.67 -24.27 50.65
CA CYS A 13 -46.49 -22.95 50.02
C CYS A 13 -45.06 -22.39 50.16
N CYS A 14 -44.21 -22.98 51.00
CA CYS A 14 -42.83 -22.53 51.21
C CYS A 14 -41.78 -23.22 50.31
N THR A 15 -42.18 -24.01 49.32
CA THR A 15 -41.23 -24.64 48.36
C THR A 15 -41.10 -23.92 47.02
N LEU A 16 -41.70 -22.72 46.88
CA LEU A 16 -41.59 -21.87 45.68
C LEU A 16 -40.88 -20.55 45.96
N ILE A 17 -39.88 -20.54 46.86
CA ILE A 17 -38.80 -19.56 46.73
C ILE A 17 -37.90 -20.09 45.61
N SER A 18 -38.21 -19.69 44.38
CA SER A 18 -37.24 -19.66 43.30
C SER A 18 -36.10 -18.75 43.75
N CYS A 19 -35.04 -19.34 44.27
CA CYS A 19 -33.73 -18.84 43.91
C CYS A 19 -33.61 -19.22 42.43
N ASP A 20 -33.51 -18.26 41.52
CA ASP A 20 -32.96 -18.51 40.18
C ASP A 20 -31.49 -18.90 40.38
N GLN A 21 -31.28 -20.11 40.91
CA GLN A 21 -30.05 -20.83 40.73
C GLN A 21 -30.05 -21.11 39.25
N LYS A 22 -29.44 -20.18 38.49
CA LYS A 22 -29.02 -20.41 37.13
C LYS A 22 -28.45 -21.81 37.14
N MET A 23 -29.17 -22.72 36.50
CA MET A 23 -28.61 -23.94 35.97
C MET A 23 -27.52 -23.44 35.04
N VAL A 24 -26.32 -23.24 35.59
CA VAL A 24 -25.11 -23.48 34.82
C VAL A 24 -25.29 -24.92 34.44
N HIS A 25 -25.73 -25.12 33.22
CA HIS A 25 -25.51 -26.37 32.55
C HIS A 25 -23.99 -26.57 32.62
N ASP A 26 -23.53 -27.28 33.64
CA ASP A 26 -22.32 -28.07 33.58
C ASP A 26 -22.64 -29.36 32.80
N GLY A 27 -23.41 -29.22 31.71
CA GLY A 27 -22.81 -29.61 30.45
C GLY A 27 -21.40 -29.07 30.47
N SER A 28 -20.47 -29.92 30.95
CA SER A 28 -19.22 -30.11 30.30
C SER A 28 -19.54 -29.98 28.82
N PHE A 29 -19.38 -28.75 28.30
CA PHE A 29 -18.86 -28.61 26.97
C PHE A 29 -17.63 -29.44 27.11
N ASN A 30 -17.74 -30.68 26.63
CA ASN A 30 -16.60 -31.40 26.16
C ASN A 30 -15.89 -30.30 25.38
N ASN A 31 -14.80 -29.82 25.94
CA ASN A 31 -13.80 -29.16 25.15
C ASN A 31 -13.37 -30.29 24.24
N THR A 32 -14.20 -30.57 23.21
CA THR A 32 -13.72 -30.89 21.90
C THR A 32 -12.85 -29.68 21.64
N SER A 33 -11.61 -29.78 22.14
CA SER A 33 -10.46 -29.10 21.61
C SER A 33 -10.48 -29.60 20.18
N LEU A 34 -11.35 -28.97 19.39
CA LEU A 34 -11.49 -29.23 17.99
C LEU A 34 -10.09 -28.89 17.52
N GLY A 35 -9.39 -29.91 17.02
CA GLY A 35 -8.01 -29.78 16.61
C GLY A 35 -7.89 -28.74 15.50
N THR A 36 -6.76 -28.72 14.82
CA THR A 36 -6.70 -27.98 13.56
C THR A 36 -7.73 -28.58 12.60
N ALA A 37 -8.56 -27.75 11.97
CA ALA A 37 -9.51 -28.21 10.98
C ALA A 37 -8.77 -28.94 9.86
N VAL A 38 -9.34 -30.03 9.37
CA VAL A 38 -8.82 -30.74 8.19
C VAL A 38 -9.80 -30.53 7.05
N GLY A 39 -9.31 -30.25 5.86
CA GLY A 39 -10.13 -29.95 4.69
C GLY A 39 -9.27 -29.53 3.51
N THR A 40 -9.90 -29.17 2.41
CA THR A 40 -9.25 -28.81 1.13
C THR A 40 -9.81 -27.51 0.56
N LEU A 41 -8.95 -26.77 -0.15
CA LEU A 41 -9.33 -25.62 -0.99
C LEU A 41 -9.70 -26.04 -2.42
N LYS A 42 -9.58 -27.33 -2.75
CA LYS A 42 -9.67 -27.85 -4.11
C LYS A 42 -10.73 -28.92 -4.26
N ASP A 43 -11.28 -29.04 -5.46
CA ASP A 43 -12.14 -30.14 -5.87
C ASP A 43 -11.34 -31.40 -6.24
N ASP A 44 -12.05 -32.45 -6.64
CA ASP A 44 -11.48 -33.74 -7.01
C ASP A 44 -10.60 -33.66 -8.28
N ASN A 45 -10.75 -32.61 -9.08
CA ASN A 45 -9.93 -32.32 -10.26
C ASN A 45 -8.73 -31.43 -9.92
N ASN A 46 -8.42 -31.22 -8.64
CA ASN A 46 -7.34 -30.37 -8.15
C ASN A 46 -7.50 -28.88 -8.56
N SER A 47 -8.72 -28.45 -8.88
CA SER A 47 -9.08 -27.07 -9.19
C SER A 47 -9.56 -26.35 -7.93
N CYS A 48 -9.26 -25.07 -7.81
CA CYS A 48 -9.67 -24.28 -6.65
C CYS A 48 -11.21 -24.19 -6.53
N LEU A 49 -11.71 -24.42 -5.33
CA LEU A 49 -13.12 -24.19 -5.00
C LEU A 49 -13.47 -22.71 -5.19
N PRO A 50 -14.75 -22.38 -5.41
CA PRO A 50 -15.17 -21.02 -5.71
C PRO A 50 -14.70 -19.98 -4.68
N ALA A 51 -14.11 -18.90 -5.18
CA ALA A 51 -13.73 -17.72 -4.42
C ALA A 51 -14.20 -16.45 -5.15
N ALA A 52 -14.54 -15.41 -4.39
CA ALA A 52 -15.08 -14.18 -4.95
C ALA A 52 -14.65 -12.94 -4.14
N VAL A 53 -14.51 -11.83 -4.84
CA VAL A 53 -14.36 -10.49 -4.25
C VAL A 53 -15.75 -9.96 -3.91
N LYS A 54 -15.93 -9.49 -2.67
CA LYS A 54 -17.17 -8.85 -2.19
C LYS A 54 -16.87 -7.40 -1.82
N GLY A 55 -17.68 -6.47 -2.32
CA GLY A 55 -17.42 -5.04 -2.19
C GLY A 55 -16.43 -4.52 -3.22
N THR A 56 -15.97 -3.29 -3.02
CA THR A 56 -15.03 -2.60 -3.91
C THR A 56 -13.80 -2.17 -3.13
N PHE A 57 -12.63 -2.58 -3.61
CA PHE A 57 -11.37 -2.08 -3.09
C PHE A 57 -10.93 -0.84 -3.88
N SER A 58 -10.38 0.14 -3.18
CA SER A 58 -9.71 1.29 -3.78
C SER A 58 -8.33 1.49 -3.14
N THR A 59 -7.47 2.28 -3.77
CA THR A 59 -6.22 2.75 -3.15
C THR A 59 -6.47 3.39 -1.79
N GLY A 60 -5.54 3.19 -0.86
CA GLY A 60 -5.66 3.59 0.54
C GLY A 60 -6.10 2.45 1.46
N THR A 61 -6.49 2.80 2.69
CA THR A 61 -6.80 1.83 3.74
C THR A 61 -7.95 0.92 3.37
N VAL A 62 -7.75 -0.39 3.60
CA VAL A 62 -8.80 -1.38 3.41
C VAL A 62 -9.93 -1.13 4.40
N ASN A 63 -11.11 -0.84 3.87
CA ASN A 63 -12.35 -0.70 4.61
C ASN A 63 -12.92 -2.06 5.01
N SER A 64 -13.66 -2.10 6.12
CA SER A 64 -14.29 -3.33 6.63
C SER A 64 -15.40 -3.89 5.74
N ASP A 65 -15.89 -3.09 4.80
CA ASP A 65 -17.07 -3.42 3.99
C ASP A 65 -16.73 -4.23 2.72
N ALA A 66 -15.44 -4.36 2.40
CA ALA A 66 -14.94 -5.16 1.30
C ALA A 66 -14.07 -6.33 1.81
N TYR A 67 -14.25 -7.53 1.25
CA TYR A 67 -13.62 -8.77 1.72
C TYR A 67 -13.51 -9.83 0.62
N LEU A 68 -12.72 -10.87 0.87
CA LEU A 68 -12.66 -12.04 0.01
C LEU A 68 -13.53 -13.16 0.62
N GLU A 69 -14.45 -13.71 -0.15
CA GLU A 69 -15.23 -14.90 0.22
C GLU A 69 -14.59 -16.13 -0.44
N ILE A 70 -14.13 -17.08 0.37
CA ILE A 70 -13.54 -18.33 -0.13
C ILE A 70 -14.33 -19.55 0.34
N SER A 71 -14.32 -20.61 -0.46
CA SER A 71 -14.95 -21.89 -0.11
C SER A 71 -13.90 -22.91 0.34
N VAL A 72 -14.15 -23.57 1.47
CA VAL A 72 -13.31 -24.63 2.04
C VAL A 72 -14.17 -25.88 2.20
N ASN A 73 -13.73 -27.02 1.65
CA ASN A 73 -14.39 -28.30 1.90
C ASN A 73 -13.79 -28.94 3.16
N VAL A 74 -14.54 -28.88 4.27
CA VAL A 74 -14.10 -29.31 5.60
C VAL A 74 -14.34 -30.81 5.79
N ALA A 75 -13.27 -31.57 6.00
CA ALA A 75 -13.31 -33.00 6.29
C ALA A 75 -13.44 -33.29 7.81
N SER A 76 -12.82 -32.46 8.65
CA SER A 76 -12.88 -32.53 10.10
C SER A 76 -13.07 -31.12 10.71
N PRO A 77 -14.13 -30.89 11.51
CA PRO A 77 -14.33 -29.65 12.27
C PRO A 77 -13.12 -29.31 13.13
N GLY A 78 -12.84 -28.03 13.32
CA GLY A 78 -11.55 -27.58 13.84
C GLY A 78 -11.36 -26.08 13.80
N SER A 79 -10.35 -25.61 14.54
CA SER A 79 -9.84 -24.25 14.40
C SER A 79 -9.14 -24.07 13.05
N TYR A 80 -9.29 -22.89 12.45
CA TYR A 80 -8.61 -22.55 11.20
C TYR A 80 -7.96 -21.17 11.28
N LEU A 81 -6.89 -21.02 10.52
CA LEU A 81 -6.29 -19.76 10.12
C LEU A 81 -6.08 -19.82 8.61
N ILE A 82 -6.62 -18.84 7.90
CA ILE A 82 -6.41 -18.67 6.48
C ILE A 82 -5.81 -17.30 6.26
N THR A 83 -4.70 -17.24 5.54
CA THR A 83 -4.00 -15.99 5.20
C THR A 83 -3.70 -15.96 3.72
N THR A 84 -3.59 -14.77 3.16
CA THR A 84 -2.96 -14.57 1.85
C THR A 84 -1.48 -14.20 1.99
N ASN A 85 -0.76 -14.22 0.88
CA ASN A 85 0.44 -13.39 0.73
C ASN A 85 0.09 -11.88 0.83
N THR A 86 1.10 -11.06 1.08
CA THR A 86 0.97 -9.60 1.01
C THR A 86 1.20 -9.15 -0.43
N VAL A 87 0.24 -8.46 -1.02
CA VAL A 87 0.31 -7.89 -2.37
C VAL A 87 -0.18 -6.46 -2.32
N ASN A 88 0.56 -5.55 -2.97
CA ASN A 88 0.18 -4.14 -3.08
C ASN A 88 -0.11 -3.48 -1.71
N GLY A 89 0.68 -3.84 -0.68
CA GLY A 89 0.56 -3.28 0.68
C GLY A 89 -0.53 -3.91 1.57
N VAL A 90 -1.29 -4.89 1.05
CA VAL A 90 -2.41 -5.51 1.77
C VAL A 90 -2.21 -7.02 1.88
N PHE A 91 -2.65 -7.62 2.97
CA PHE A 91 -2.91 -9.05 3.06
C PHE A 91 -4.31 -9.29 3.65
N PHE A 92 -4.91 -10.43 3.32
CA PHE A 92 -6.22 -10.84 3.81
C PHE A 92 -6.07 -12.01 4.77
N TYR A 93 -6.90 -12.03 5.83
CA TYR A 93 -6.89 -13.14 6.76
C TYR A 93 -8.26 -13.41 7.40
N ALA A 94 -8.45 -14.64 7.85
CA ALA A 94 -9.56 -15.07 8.68
C ALA A 94 -9.08 -16.12 9.68
N LYS A 95 -9.59 -16.05 10.91
CA LYS A 95 -9.40 -17.10 11.91
C LYS A 95 -10.74 -17.43 12.55
N GLY A 96 -10.98 -18.69 12.86
CA GLY A 96 -12.24 -19.13 13.42
C GLY A 96 -12.27 -20.62 13.70
N VAL A 97 -13.48 -21.17 13.83
CA VAL A 97 -13.73 -22.59 14.06
C VAL A 97 -14.79 -23.06 13.08
N PHE A 98 -14.51 -24.11 12.33
CA PHE A 98 -15.52 -24.85 11.58
C PHE A 98 -16.20 -25.83 12.51
N TYR A 99 -17.53 -25.76 12.61
CA TYR A 99 -18.34 -26.67 13.44
C TYR A 99 -18.98 -27.81 12.63
N GLN A 100 -18.96 -27.72 11.30
CA GLN A 100 -19.61 -28.68 10.41
C GLN A 100 -18.67 -29.09 9.29
N LYS A 101 -18.86 -30.33 8.81
CA LYS A 101 -18.19 -30.85 7.61
C LYS A 101 -18.84 -30.30 6.34
N GLY A 102 -18.17 -30.47 5.20
CA GLY A 102 -18.63 -30.05 3.88
C GLY A 102 -18.16 -28.65 3.52
N ILE A 103 -18.75 -28.08 2.46
CA ILE A 103 -18.35 -26.76 1.94
C ILE A 103 -18.78 -25.67 2.90
N GLN A 104 -17.81 -24.94 3.44
CA GLN A 104 -17.99 -23.78 4.31
C GLN A 104 -17.44 -22.54 3.61
N LYS A 105 -18.13 -21.40 3.75
CA LYS A 105 -17.67 -20.11 3.25
C LYS A 105 -16.94 -19.35 4.34
N VAL A 106 -15.80 -18.76 4.01
CA VAL A 106 -14.99 -17.96 4.93
C VAL A 106 -14.79 -16.57 4.36
N GLN A 107 -15.09 -15.56 5.18
CA GLN A 107 -14.81 -14.16 4.89
C GLN A 107 -13.41 -13.79 5.39
N LEU A 108 -12.52 -13.43 4.48
CA LEU A 108 -11.20 -12.91 4.80
C LEU A 108 -11.23 -11.38 4.75
N THR A 109 -10.83 -10.76 5.86
CA THR A 109 -10.73 -9.30 5.99
C THR A 109 -9.32 -8.84 5.64
N GLY A 110 -9.23 -7.75 4.86
CA GLY A 110 -7.95 -7.18 4.49
C GLY A 110 -7.36 -6.29 5.58
N LYS A 111 -6.03 -6.26 5.66
CA LYS A 111 -5.27 -5.36 6.53
C LYS A 111 -4.14 -4.74 5.72
N GLY A 112 -3.96 -3.43 5.90
CA GLY A 112 -2.97 -2.62 5.19
C GLY A 112 -3.63 -1.56 4.32
N ASP A 113 -2.82 -0.95 3.46
CA ASP A 113 -3.24 0.08 2.52
C ASP A 113 -2.90 -0.34 1.10
N PHE A 114 -3.88 -0.31 0.20
CA PHE A 114 -3.64 -0.56 -1.22
C PHE A 114 -2.83 0.58 -1.83
N GLN A 115 -1.63 0.28 -2.31
CA GLN A 115 -0.69 1.30 -2.79
C GLN A 115 -1.01 1.79 -4.21
N ALA A 116 -1.60 0.93 -5.04
CA ALA A 116 -1.95 1.25 -6.42
C ALA A 116 -3.27 0.59 -6.87
N GLY A 117 -3.92 1.16 -7.89
CA GLY A 117 -5.01 0.52 -8.61
C GLY A 117 -4.49 -0.56 -9.55
N GLY A 118 -5.38 -1.45 -9.99
CA GLY A 118 -5.03 -2.57 -10.87
C GLY A 118 -5.69 -3.87 -10.44
N THR A 119 -5.30 -4.97 -11.07
CA THR A 119 -5.75 -6.32 -10.68
C THR A 119 -4.55 -7.05 -10.08
N PHE A 120 -4.71 -7.55 -8.86
CA PHE A 120 -3.62 -8.13 -8.09
C PHE A 120 -3.91 -9.58 -7.72
N PRO A 121 -2.98 -10.52 -7.99
CA PRO A 121 -3.18 -11.93 -7.66
C PRO A 121 -2.88 -12.18 -6.18
N PHE A 122 -3.91 -12.53 -5.41
CA PHE A 122 -3.78 -12.93 -4.01
C PHE A 122 -3.82 -14.44 -3.87
N THR A 123 -2.76 -15.02 -3.31
CA THR A 123 -2.66 -16.45 -3.03
C THR A 123 -3.01 -16.69 -1.56
N TYR A 124 -4.13 -17.39 -1.31
CA TYR A 124 -4.57 -17.79 0.03
C TYR A 124 -4.21 -19.24 0.33
N THR A 125 -3.89 -19.53 1.59
CA THR A 125 -3.41 -20.84 2.04
C THR A 125 -4.23 -21.41 3.19
N PHE A 126 -4.55 -22.70 3.13
CA PHE A 126 -5.18 -23.49 4.18
C PHE A 126 -4.62 -24.92 4.17
N ASN A 127 -4.11 -25.41 5.30
CA ASN A 127 -3.53 -26.76 5.45
C ASN A 127 -2.58 -27.15 4.29
N ASP A 128 -1.57 -26.32 4.05
CA ASP A 128 -0.55 -26.48 2.99
C ASP A 128 -1.04 -26.41 1.54
N MET A 129 -2.35 -26.27 1.32
CA MET A 129 -2.91 -26.00 0.00
C MET A 129 -3.04 -24.51 -0.25
N SER A 130 -2.78 -24.10 -1.47
CA SER A 130 -2.94 -22.71 -1.90
C SER A 130 -3.76 -22.58 -3.17
N CYS A 131 -4.41 -21.43 -3.30
CA CYS A 131 -5.23 -21.02 -4.43
C CYS A 131 -5.08 -19.52 -4.66
N THR A 132 -5.23 -19.07 -5.90
CA THR A 132 -5.04 -17.65 -6.27
C THR A 132 -6.36 -17.05 -6.75
N LEU A 133 -6.63 -15.82 -6.31
CA LEU A 133 -7.76 -15.00 -6.72
C LEU A 133 -7.25 -13.63 -7.17
N ASP A 134 -7.68 -13.20 -8.34
CA ASP A 134 -7.40 -11.86 -8.84
C ASP A 134 -8.36 -10.84 -8.20
N VAL A 135 -7.81 -9.83 -7.54
CA VAL A 135 -8.55 -8.79 -6.83
C VAL A 135 -8.42 -7.45 -7.57
N PRO A 136 -9.51 -6.90 -8.13
CA PRO A 136 -9.52 -5.59 -8.73
C PRO A 136 -9.55 -4.50 -7.66
N VAL A 137 -8.68 -3.50 -7.81
CA VAL A 137 -8.55 -2.34 -6.93
C VAL A 137 -8.70 -1.09 -7.79
N ALA A 138 -9.70 -0.26 -7.48
CA ALA A 138 -9.91 1.03 -8.12
C ALA A 138 -8.81 2.02 -7.73
N GLY A 139 -8.31 2.78 -8.69
CA GLY A 139 -7.25 3.75 -8.48
C GLY A 139 -6.32 3.83 -9.69
N THR A 140 -5.29 4.67 -9.61
CA THR A 140 -4.30 4.77 -10.68
C THR A 140 -3.47 3.48 -10.76
N PRO A 141 -3.31 2.85 -11.94
CA PRO A 141 -2.52 1.63 -12.10
C PRO A 141 -1.13 1.72 -11.47
N ALA A 142 -0.65 0.62 -10.90
CA ALA A 142 0.73 0.52 -10.41
C ALA A 142 1.72 0.90 -11.53
N ASN A 143 2.57 1.89 -11.26
CA ASN A 143 3.73 2.16 -12.11
C ASN A 143 4.68 0.95 -12.01
N PRO A 144 5.20 0.38 -13.11
CA PRO A 144 6.03 -0.82 -13.05
C PRO A 144 7.40 -0.46 -12.48
N GLY A 145 7.53 -0.59 -11.15
CA GLY A 145 8.74 -0.23 -10.44
C GLY A 145 8.58 -0.23 -8.92
N ASN A 146 7.91 -1.22 -8.32
CA ASN A 146 7.78 -1.32 -6.87
C ASN A 146 8.65 -2.45 -6.31
N GLY A 147 9.84 -2.08 -5.86
CA GLY A 147 10.39 -2.57 -4.60
C GLY A 147 10.46 -1.39 -3.65
N ASN A 148 9.41 -1.20 -2.85
CA ASN A 148 9.20 -0.17 -1.82
C ASN A 148 9.38 1.29 -2.26
N GLY A 149 8.25 2.00 -2.39
CA GLY A 149 8.23 3.45 -2.14
C GLY A 149 6.96 4.13 -2.69
N GLY A 150 6.18 4.75 -1.83
CA GLY A 150 5.02 5.56 -2.21
C GLY A 150 5.44 6.79 -3.04
N ASP A 151 4.45 7.45 -3.65
CA ASP A 151 4.62 8.75 -4.29
C ASP A 151 5.20 9.73 -3.25
N GLY A 152 6.49 10.04 -3.40
CA GLY A 152 7.23 10.88 -2.47
C GLY A 152 8.26 10.20 -1.56
N ASP A 153 8.51 8.89 -1.69
CA ASP A 153 9.60 8.25 -0.93
C ASP A 153 10.98 8.62 -1.46
N ILE A 154 11.89 8.90 -0.52
CA ILE A 154 13.28 9.23 -0.84
C ILE A 154 14.01 7.95 -1.23
N VAL A 155 14.36 7.83 -2.51
CA VAL A 155 15.18 6.74 -3.05
C VAL A 155 16.65 7.13 -3.08
N SER A 156 17.51 6.11 -3.05
CA SER A 156 18.96 6.31 -3.04
C SER A 156 19.54 6.49 -4.45
N GLY A 157 20.57 7.31 -4.58
CA GLY A 157 21.32 7.52 -5.80
C GLY A 157 22.58 8.35 -5.54
N SER A 158 23.11 8.99 -6.58
CA SER A 158 24.12 10.04 -6.45
C SER A 158 23.84 11.20 -7.39
N TRP A 159 23.99 12.43 -6.88
CA TRP A 159 23.97 13.64 -7.71
C TRP A 159 25.01 14.66 -7.25
N SER A 160 25.36 15.55 -8.17
CA SER A 160 26.21 16.71 -7.89
C SER A 160 25.88 17.87 -8.83
N VAL A 161 26.08 19.11 -8.39
CA VAL A 161 25.94 20.32 -9.22
C VAL A 161 26.75 21.47 -8.65
N THR A 162 27.21 22.36 -9.52
CA THR A 162 27.81 23.64 -9.17
C THR A 162 26.80 24.76 -9.44
N ILE A 163 26.33 25.46 -8.41
CA ILE A 163 25.45 26.63 -8.51
C ILE A 163 26.23 27.87 -8.10
N ALA A 164 26.32 28.88 -8.98
CA ALA A 164 27.06 30.12 -8.71
C ALA A 164 28.52 29.89 -8.22
N GLY A 165 29.17 28.82 -8.70
CA GLY A 165 30.52 28.43 -8.28
C GLY A 165 30.60 27.58 -7.00
N VAL A 166 29.50 27.40 -6.27
CA VAL A 166 29.42 26.56 -5.08
C VAL A 166 28.99 25.15 -5.47
N LYS A 167 29.71 24.14 -4.98
CA LYS A 167 29.42 22.72 -5.26
C LYS A 167 28.47 22.13 -4.22
N TYR A 168 27.49 21.39 -4.71
CA TYR A 168 26.52 20.64 -3.92
C TYR A 168 26.48 19.19 -4.39
N SER A 169 26.16 18.28 -3.49
CA SER A 169 25.98 16.85 -3.78
C SER A 169 25.09 16.19 -2.74
N GLY A 170 24.58 15.01 -3.07
CA GLY A 170 23.82 14.20 -2.15
C GLY A 170 23.46 12.84 -2.74
N THR A 171 22.74 12.06 -1.94
CA THR A 171 22.36 10.69 -2.27
C THR A 171 20.85 10.47 -2.30
N LYS A 172 20.07 11.51 -1.99
CA LYS A 172 18.63 11.45 -1.81
C LYS A 172 17.89 11.97 -3.03
N PHE A 173 16.95 11.19 -3.56
CA PHE A 173 16.07 11.56 -4.67
C PHE A 173 14.62 11.30 -4.32
N GLN A 174 13.71 12.02 -4.95
CA GLN A 174 12.28 11.76 -4.88
C GLN A 174 11.69 11.96 -6.26
N LEU A 175 10.93 10.97 -6.74
CA LEU A 175 10.18 11.08 -7.99
C LEU A 175 8.69 11.17 -7.63
N THR A 176 8.07 12.28 -7.98
CA THR A 176 6.64 12.52 -7.70
C THR A 176 5.90 12.75 -9.00
N LYS A 177 4.72 12.13 -9.16
CA LYS A 177 3.85 12.46 -10.29
C LYS A 177 3.30 13.87 -10.09
N SER A 178 3.47 14.74 -11.09
CA SER A 178 2.92 16.10 -11.01
C SER A 178 1.41 16.10 -11.30
N THR A 179 0.71 17.10 -10.77
CA THR A 179 -0.71 17.35 -11.07
C THR A 179 -0.91 17.78 -12.53
N ALA A 180 0.14 18.25 -13.20
CA ALA A 180 0.11 18.53 -14.63
C ALA A 180 0.07 17.21 -15.45
N PRO A 181 -0.82 17.11 -16.46
CA PRO A 181 -0.98 15.88 -17.23
C PRO A 181 0.33 15.39 -17.83
N ASN A 182 0.62 14.10 -17.65
CA ASN A 182 1.79 13.42 -18.23
C ASN A 182 3.13 14.09 -17.88
N THR A 183 3.32 14.53 -16.63
CA THR A 183 4.58 15.11 -16.17
C THR A 183 5.04 14.50 -14.84
N TYR A 184 6.35 14.50 -14.61
CA TYR A 184 6.97 14.03 -13.37
C TYR A 184 7.93 15.06 -12.82
N THR A 185 7.92 15.20 -11.50
CA THR A 185 8.90 15.99 -10.76
C THR A 185 9.98 15.07 -10.24
N PHE A 186 11.22 15.33 -10.66
CA PHE A 186 12.42 14.67 -10.17
C PHE A 186 13.12 15.62 -9.19
N SER A 187 13.05 15.33 -7.90
CA SER A 187 13.68 16.09 -6.84
C SER A 187 14.93 15.39 -6.33
N PHE A 188 15.93 16.15 -5.94
CA PHE A 188 17.14 15.69 -5.26
C PHE A 188 17.49 16.61 -4.10
N PHE A 189 18.00 16.02 -3.03
CA PHE A 189 18.23 16.70 -1.76
C PHE A 189 19.66 16.49 -1.31
N THR A 190 20.22 17.51 -0.66
CA THR A 190 21.46 17.31 0.10
C THR A 190 21.20 16.35 1.24
N ASP A 191 22.22 15.61 1.69
CA ASP A 191 22.01 14.55 2.68
C ASP A 191 21.51 15.09 4.03
N ASP A 192 21.86 16.34 4.35
CA ASP A 192 21.37 17.10 5.50
C ASP A 192 19.99 17.75 5.30
N LEU A 193 19.39 17.60 4.11
CA LEU A 193 18.11 18.21 3.70
C LEU A 193 18.09 19.74 3.77
N ALA A 194 19.26 20.41 3.73
CA ALA A 194 19.33 21.87 3.73
C ALA A 194 18.92 22.47 2.38
N TYR A 195 19.20 21.78 1.27
CA TYR A 195 18.91 22.22 -0.08
C TYR A 195 18.13 21.16 -0.86
N MET A 196 17.26 21.66 -1.75
CA MET A 196 16.51 20.85 -2.69
C MET A 196 16.69 21.44 -4.09
N GLY A 197 16.93 20.56 -5.05
CA GLY A 197 16.88 20.87 -6.48
C GLY A 197 16.02 19.86 -7.22
N GLY A 198 15.67 20.17 -8.46
CA GLY A 198 14.90 19.23 -9.25
C GLY A 198 14.51 19.73 -10.62
N PHE A 199 13.83 18.85 -11.36
CA PHE A 199 13.26 19.15 -12.65
C PHE A 199 11.81 18.69 -12.72
N LEU A 200 10.97 19.46 -13.41
CA LEU A 200 9.72 18.96 -13.99
C LEU A 200 10.04 18.50 -15.41
N LEU A 201 9.61 17.30 -15.80
CA LEU A 201 9.82 16.76 -17.14
C LEU A 201 8.52 16.17 -17.73
N PRO A 202 8.30 16.30 -19.05
CA PRO A 202 7.22 15.63 -19.75
C PRO A 202 7.47 14.11 -19.85
N ALA A 203 6.41 13.34 -19.70
CA ALA A 203 6.38 11.88 -19.67
C ALA A 203 5.11 11.33 -20.36
N PRO A 204 4.95 11.54 -21.68
CA PRO A 204 3.74 11.15 -22.42
C PRO A 204 3.45 9.64 -22.42
N GLY A 205 4.44 8.80 -22.09
CA GLY A 205 4.30 7.35 -21.91
C GLY A 205 4.30 6.88 -20.44
N GLY A 206 4.03 7.78 -19.48
CA GLY A 206 4.05 7.47 -18.04
C GLY A 206 5.44 7.44 -17.41
N LYS A 207 6.51 7.67 -18.17
CA LYS A 207 7.88 7.86 -17.67
C LYS A 207 8.69 8.80 -18.57
N PRO A 208 9.69 9.53 -18.03
CA PRO A 208 10.64 10.28 -18.85
C PRO A 208 11.40 9.31 -19.77
N ALA A 209 11.59 9.71 -21.03
CA ALA A 209 12.40 8.96 -22.00
C ALA A 209 13.85 9.45 -21.99
N ALA A 210 14.78 8.61 -22.47
CA ALA A 210 16.12 9.09 -22.79
C ALA A 210 16.03 10.18 -23.86
N GLY A 211 16.83 11.23 -23.73
CA GLY A 211 16.75 12.39 -24.61
C GLY A 211 17.25 13.67 -23.95
N THR A 212 17.20 14.75 -24.73
CA THR A 212 17.54 16.09 -24.28
C THR A 212 16.26 16.91 -24.09
N TYR A 213 16.13 17.52 -22.93
CA TYR A 213 15.04 18.40 -22.53
C TYR A 213 15.63 19.78 -22.27
N ARG A 214 14.99 20.83 -22.76
CA ARG A 214 15.40 22.21 -22.48
C ARG A 214 14.25 22.97 -21.86
N THR A 215 14.56 23.78 -20.86
CA THR A 215 13.56 24.63 -20.18
C THR A 215 12.90 25.64 -21.11
N THR A 216 13.57 26.01 -22.21
CA THR A 216 13.04 26.91 -23.24
C THR A 216 12.05 26.26 -24.19
N ASP A 217 12.11 24.93 -24.35
CA ASP A 217 11.41 24.22 -25.44
C ASP A 217 9.99 23.79 -25.02
N ASN A 218 9.72 23.68 -23.71
CA ASN A 218 8.47 23.15 -23.19
C ASN A 218 8.12 23.75 -21.82
N VAL A 219 6.87 24.22 -21.66
CA VAL A 219 6.35 24.78 -20.40
C VAL A 219 6.34 23.78 -19.24
N TYR A 220 6.41 22.49 -19.55
CA TYR A 220 6.51 21.39 -18.59
C TYR A 220 7.94 20.90 -18.38
N THR A 221 8.94 21.62 -18.90
CA THR A 221 10.35 21.42 -18.58
C THR A 221 10.81 22.58 -17.70
N ILE A 222 11.01 22.33 -16.42
CA ILE A 222 11.40 23.35 -15.44
C ILE A 222 12.61 22.84 -14.66
N PHE A 223 13.54 23.72 -14.34
CA PHE A 223 14.57 23.50 -13.32
C PHE A 223 14.31 24.42 -12.12
N SER A 224 14.53 23.91 -10.92
CA SER A 224 14.47 24.70 -9.69
C SER A 224 15.55 24.27 -8.70
N TRP A 225 16.04 25.22 -7.92
CA TRP A 225 16.94 24.99 -6.81
C TRP A 225 16.65 25.98 -5.68
N MET A 226 16.65 25.54 -4.43
CA MET A 226 16.34 26.39 -3.28
C MET A 226 16.95 25.86 -1.97
N LYS A 227 17.17 26.78 -1.02
CA LYS A 227 17.41 26.43 0.38
C LYS A 227 16.07 26.19 1.10
N MET A 228 15.90 25.04 1.73
CA MET A 228 14.59 24.62 2.25
C MET A 228 14.12 25.46 3.45
N SER A 229 15.03 25.93 4.31
CA SER A 229 14.68 26.64 5.54
C SER A 229 14.14 28.06 5.34
N SER A 230 14.53 28.72 4.24
CA SER A 230 14.28 30.15 4.03
C SER A 230 13.86 30.51 2.62
N MET A 231 13.89 29.56 1.68
CA MET A 231 13.75 29.82 0.23
C MET A 231 14.81 30.81 -0.29
N ASP A 232 15.88 31.06 0.47
CA ASP A 232 17.04 31.83 -0.01
C ASP A 232 17.74 31.10 -1.15
N ASN A 233 18.44 31.87 -2.00
CA ASN A 233 19.14 31.35 -3.17
C ASN A 233 18.24 30.53 -4.10
N THR A 234 16.93 30.83 -4.10
CA THR A 234 16.00 30.23 -5.05
C THR A 234 16.34 30.71 -6.45
N ILE A 235 16.62 29.75 -7.31
CA ILE A 235 16.81 29.96 -8.75
C ILE A 235 15.92 29.01 -9.51
N GLY A 236 15.49 29.43 -10.70
CA GLY A 236 14.70 28.58 -11.58
C GLY A 236 14.98 28.87 -13.04
N ALA A 237 14.71 27.89 -13.89
CA ALA A 237 14.69 28.06 -15.34
C ALA A 237 13.44 27.41 -15.91
N GLY A 238 12.73 28.16 -16.75
CA GLY A 238 11.56 27.75 -17.51
C GLY A 238 11.54 28.48 -18.84
N VAL A 239 10.43 28.40 -19.57
CA VAL A 239 10.34 28.90 -20.96
C VAL A 239 10.74 30.36 -21.15
N SER A 240 10.67 31.18 -20.11
CA SER A 240 10.98 32.62 -20.15
C SER A 240 11.99 33.09 -19.09
N SER A 241 12.65 32.17 -18.37
CA SER A 241 13.44 32.51 -17.18
C SER A 241 14.79 31.81 -17.09
N GLY A 242 15.30 31.29 -18.21
CA GLY A 242 16.62 30.66 -18.28
C GLY A 242 16.64 29.41 -19.14
N LEU A 243 17.83 29.03 -19.59
CA LEU A 243 18.09 27.81 -20.36
C LEU A 243 18.89 26.84 -19.51
N VAL A 244 18.26 25.79 -19.02
CA VAL A 244 18.93 24.61 -18.49
C VAL A 244 18.64 23.43 -19.41
N GLU A 245 19.69 22.81 -19.93
CA GLU A 245 19.61 21.59 -20.72
C GLU A 245 19.74 20.38 -19.78
N ILE A 246 18.73 19.50 -19.79
CA ILE A 246 18.71 18.23 -19.05
C ILE A 246 18.84 17.10 -20.06
N ARG A 247 19.91 16.32 -19.95
CA ARG A 247 20.17 15.17 -20.82
C ARG A 247 20.02 13.89 -20.03
N ILE A 248 18.97 13.12 -20.32
CA ILE A 248 18.78 11.76 -19.81
C ILE A 248 19.51 10.79 -20.74
N THR A 249 20.55 10.13 -20.24
CA THR A 249 21.39 9.23 -21.03
C THR A 249 20.95 7.78 -20.95
N ALA A 250 20.36 7.36 -19.84
CA ALA A 250 19.76 6.03 -19.72
C ALA A 250 18.52 6.02 -18.83
N VAL A 251 17.56 5.17 -19.23
CA VAL A 251 16.37 4.82 -18.47
C VAL A 251 16.27 3.30 -18.51
N ASN A 252 16.56 2.63 -17.39
CA ASN A 252 16.48 1.17 -17.27
C ASN A 252 15.74 0.76 -16.00
N GLY A 253 14.47 0.37 -16.13
CA GLY A 253 13.57 0.22 -14.98
C GLY A 253 13.46 1.53 -14.22
N ASN A 254 13.81 1.51 -12.93
CA ASN A 254 13.81 2.66 -12.03
C ASN A 254 15.12 3.49 -12.08
N LYS A 255 16.11 3.05 -12.86
CA LYS A 255 17.39 3.74 -12.98
C LYS A 255 17.29 4.84 -14.01
N VAL A 256 17.55 6.07 -13.58
CA VAL A 256 17.63 7.24 -14.46
C VAL A 256 18.96 7.91 -14.22
N GLU A 257 19.72 8.12 -15.28
CA GLU A 257 20.99 8.84 -15.24
C GLU A 257 21.05 9.91 -16.31
N GLY A 258 21.81 10.96 -15.99
CA GLY A 258 21.92 12.09 -16.88
C GLY A 258 22.82 13.20 -16.37
N THR A 259 22.86 14.26 -17.17
CA THR A 259 23.62 15.47 -16.91
C THR A 259 22.73 16.69 -17.10
N TYR A 260 23.08 17.79 -16.46
CA TYR A 260 22.38 19.06 -16.67
C TYR A 260 23.30 20.26 -16.46
N SER A 261 23.09 21.31 -17.25
CA SER A 261 23.82 22.57 -17.14
C SER A 261 23.10 23.68 -17.89
N GLY A 262 23.47 24.93 -17.57
CA GLY A 262 22.93 26.11 -18.24
C GLY A 262 22.90 27.34 -17.34
N THR A 263 21.89 28.17 -17.54
CA THR A 263 21.65 29.41 -16.80
C THR A 263 20.23 29.40 -16.26
N ALA A 264 20.09 29.61 -14.96
CA ALA A 264 18.83 29.84 -14.26
C ALA A 264 18.77 31.30 -13.79
N VAL A 265 17.60 31.78 -13.40
CA VAL A 265 17.40 33.15 -12.93
C VAL A 265 17.01 33.12 -11.45
N ASN A 266 17.58 34.04 -10.66
CA ASN A 266 17.23 34.21 -9.24
C ASN A 266 15.96 35.06 -9.07
N MET A 267 15.49 35.23 -7.82
CA MET A 267 14.31 36.06 -7.54
C MET A 267 14.45 37.55 -7.89
N ASN A 268 15.68 38.05 -8.05
CA ASN A 268 15.96 39.44 -8.45
C ASN A 268 16.00 39.61 -9.98
N GLY A 269 15.93 38.52 -10.75
CA GLY A 269 16.07 38.55 -12.20
C GLY A 269 17.50 38.38 -12.72
N ASP A 270 18.48 38.14 -11.84
CA ASP A 270 19.88 37.95 -12.26
C ASP A 270 20.13 36.52 -12.73
N ASP A 271 20.99 36.41 -13.75
CA ASP A 271 21.48 35.13 -14.26
C ASP A 271 22.40 34.43 -13.25
N VAL A 272 22.12 33.16 -13.00
CA VAL A 272 22.88 32.26 -12.14
C VAL A 272 23.30 31.03 -12.93
N LYS A 273 24.61 30.80 -13.00
CA LYS A 273 25.19 29.65 -13.70
C LYS A 273 24.91 28.34 -12.95
N VAL A 274 24.41 27.35 -13.69
CA VAL A 274 24.23 25.95 -13.30
C VAL A 274 25.24 25.12 -14.09
N ALA A 275 26.21 24.53 -13.41
CA ALA A 275 27.31 23.80 -14.06
C ALA A 275 27.53 22.42 -13.44
N ASP A 276 28.17 21.54 -14.20
CA ASP A 276 28.63 20.22 -13.76
C ASP A 276 27.54 19.32 -13.14
N GLY A 277 26.27 19.56 -13.50
CA GLY A 277 25.13 18.80 -13.02
C GLY A 277 25.19 17.36 -13.51
N LYS A 278 25.15 16.40 -12.59
CA LYS A 278 25.12 14.96 -12.85
C LYS A 278 24.17 14.30 -11.87
N PHE A 279 23.43 13.30 -12.33
CA PHE A 279 22.57 12.50 -11.47
C PHE A 279 22.52 11.06 -11.94
N LYS A 280 22.37 10.15 -10.97
CA LYS A 280 22.14 8.73 -11.16
C LYS A 280 21.26 8.22 -10.03
N MET A 281 20.02 7.90 -10.35
CA MET A 281 19.06 7.25 -9.46
C MET A 281 19.21 5.73 -9.60
N ASN A 282 19.21 5.01 -8.47
CA ASN A 282 19.46 3.56 -8.44
C ASN A 282 18.18 2.72 -8.32
#